data_AF-A0AA41UM12-F1
#
_entry.id   AF-A0AA41UM12-F1
#
_cell.length_a   1.000
_cell.length_b   1.000
_cell.length_c   1.000
_cell.angle_alpha   90.00
_cell.angle_beta   90.00
_cell.angle_gamma   90.00
#
_symmetry.space_group_name_H-M   'P 1'
#
loop_
_entity.id
_entity.type
_entity.pdbx_description
1 polymer ?
#
loop_
_entity_poly.entity_id
_entity_poly.type
_entity_poly.pdbx_seq_one_letter_code
_entity_poly.pdbx_strand_id
1 'polypeptide(L)'
;MRAGLAADKLFFAAIYTAVAVLVVLSARGMIHHARDAAFYRDYLALWESGLTELRQRQPDWPAVTLDDPAAYMAALVDLMRGQGIVVPRGNTDSPYIYRLSRFGKAPRNLLLLGTTRQMRLFNVPEQTMRRLDRIIDGQADPDKGRWTAAPSADGMTWNIQWRY
;
A
#
# COMPACT_ATOMS: atom_id res chain seq x y z
N MET A 1 -54.26 14.80 -19.22
CA MET A 1 -53.00 15.59 -19.21
C MET A 1 -52.15 15.45 -17.92
N ARG A 2 -52.70 15.11 -16.74
CA ARG A 2 -51.91 15.01 -15.48
C ARG A 2 -51.03 13.76 -15.34
N ALA A 3 -51.35 12.66 -16.02
CA ALA A 3 -50.62 11.39 -15.91
C ALA A 3 -49.23 11.41 -16.59
N GLY A 4 -49.09 12.08 -17.74
CA GLY A 4 -47.79 12.21 -18.44
C GLY A 4 -46.75 13.01 -17.64
N LEU A 5 -47.21 14.06 -16.97
CA LEU A 5 -46.32 14.92 -16.15
C LEU A 5 -45.75 14.20 -14.92
N ALA A 6 -46.45 13.19 -14.40
CA ALA A 6 -45.99 12.38 -13.27
C ALA A 6 -44.98 11.30 -13.71
N ALA A 7 -45.23 10.68 -14.88
CA ALA A 7 -44.32 9.71 -15.47
C ALA A 7 -42.96 10.33 -15.84
N ASP A 8 -42.96 11.53 -16.42
CA ASP A 8 -41.74 12.26 -16.76
C ASP A 8 -40.91 12.60 -15.51
N LYS A 9 -41.56 13.05 -14.44
CA LYS A 9 -40.88 13.36 -13.16
C LYS A 9 -40.22 12.12 -12.54
N LEU A 10 -40.90 10.97 -12.58
CA LEU A 10 -40.34 9.71 -12.08
C LEU A 10 -39.15 9.24 -12.94
N PHE A 11 -39.24 9.39 -14.26
CA PHE A 11 -38.16 9.05 -15.18
C PHE A 11 -36.91 9.91 -14.93
N PHE A 12 -37.07 11.24 -14.83
CA PHE A 12 -35.96 12.13 -14.50
C PHE A 12 -35.40 11.86 -13.10
N ALA A 13 -36.26 11.61 -12.10
CA ALA A 13 -35.81 11.26 -10.76
C ALA A 13 -34.98 9.96 -10.76
N ALA A 14 -35.38 8.95 -11.53
CA ALA A 14 -34.63 7.71 -11.70
C ALA A 14 -33.27 7.96 -12.38
N ILE A 15 -33.22 8.75 -13.44
CA ILE A 15 -31.97 9.13 -14.11
C ILE A 15 -31.04 9.88 -13.16
N TYR A 16 -31.53 10.91 -12.47
CA TYR A 16 -30.71 11.68 -11.53
C TYR A 16 -30.18 10.81 -10.40
N THR A 17 -30.99 9.88 -9.90
CA THR A 17 -30.57 8.91 -8.88
C THR A 17 -29.48 8.00 -9.43
N ALA A 18 -29.63 7.46 -10.63
CA ALA A 18 -28.64 6.60 -11.25
C ALA A 18 -27.30 7.34 -11.47
N VAL A 19 -27.35 8.57 -11.97
CA VAL A 19 -26.15 9.42 -12.15
C VAL A 19 -25.50 9.73 -10.81
N ALA A 20 -26.27 10.08 -9.78
CA ALA A 20 -25.74 10.33 -8.44
C ALA A 20 -25.02 9.10 -7.87
N VAL A 21 -25.60 7.91 -8.01
CA VAL A 21 -24.97 6.65 -7.59
C VAL A 21 -23.66 6.42 -8.34
N LEU A 22 -23.63 6.61 -9.66
CA LEU A 22 -22.42 6.46 -10.47
C LEU A 22 -21.31 7.42 -10.05
N VAL A 23 -21.65 8.68 -9.76
CA VAL A 23 -20.70 9.69 -9.28
C VAL A 23 -20.10 9.26 -7.94
N VAL A 24 -20.93 8.82 -7.00
CA VAL A 24 -20.47 8.35 -5.67
C VAL A 24 -19.54 7.14 -5.80
N LEU A 25 -19.90 6.16 -6.64
CA LEU A 25 -19.07 4.98 -6.88
C LEU A 25 -17.73 5.34 -7.53
N SER A 26 -17.74 6.26 -8.50
CA SER A 26 -16.53 6.73 -9.18
C SER A 26 -15.61 7.50 -8.23
N ALA A 27 -16.17 8.42 -7.44
CA ALA A 27 -15.44 9.17 -6.43
C ALA A 27 -14.79 8.22 -5.39
N ARG A 28 -15.52 7.21 -4.94
CA ARG A 28 -14.98 6.17 -4.04
C ARG A 28 -13.81 5.43 -4.69
N GLY A 29 -13.94 5.03 -5.96
CA GLY A 29 -12.88 4.36 -6.72
C GLY A 29 -11.60 5.21 -6.84
N MET A 30 -11.76 6.49 -7.17
CA MET A 30 -10.67 7.47 -7.29
C MET A 30 -9.95 7.68 -5.96
N ILE A 31 -10.69 7.84 -4.85
CA ILE A 31 -10.09 8.00 -3.51
C ILE A 31 -9.24 6.79 -3.14
N HIS A 32 -9.73 5.56 -3.41
CA HIS A 32 -8.94 4.36 -3.16
C HIS A 32 -7.67 4.33 -4.02
N HIS A 33 -7.77 4.70 -5.30
CA HIS A 33 -6.62 4.73 -6.20
C HIS A 33 -5.57 5.77 -5.75
N ALA A 34 -6.00 6.99 -5.43
CA ALA A 34 -5.13 8.04 -4.93
C ALA A 34 -4.39 7.64 -3.65
N ARG A 35 -5.07 6.91 -2.74
CA ARG A 35 -4.44 6.39 -1.50
C ARG A 35 -3.40 5.31 -1.77
N ASP A 36 -3.65 4.40 -2.69
CA ASP A 36 -2.68 3.35 -3.04
C ASP A 36 -1.46 3.98 -3.76
N ALA A 37 -1.67 4.97 -4.62
CA ALA A 37 -0.61 5.72 -5.28
C ALA A 37 0.22 6.56 -4.27
N ALA A 38 -0.44 7.21 -3.32
CA ALA A 38 0.24 7.93 -2.22
C ALA A 38 1.05 6.96 -1.34
N PHE A 39 0.49 5.79 -1.01
CA PHE A 39 1.24 4.76 -0.28
C PHE A 39 2.49 4.31 -1.05
N TYR A 40 2.41 4.16 -2.37
CA TYR A 40 3.59 3.85 -3.17
C TYR A 40 4.62 5.00 -3.15
N ARG A 41 4.21 6.18 -3.61
CA ARG A 41 5.10 7.32 -3.84
C ARG A 41 5.69 7.90 -2.55
N ASP A 42 4.84 8.06 -1.54
CA ASP A 42 5.17 8.82 -0.32
C ASP A 42 5.73 7.93 0.79
N TYR A 43 5.71 6.60 0.62
CA TYR A 43 6.21 5.67 1.63
C TYR A 43 7.11 4.58 1.03
N LEU A 44 6.59 3.75 0.12
CA LEU A 44 7.33 2.58 -0.39
C LEU A 44 8.57 2.97 -1.23
N ALA A 45 8.43 3.93 -2.14
CA ALA A 45 9.53 4.38 -2.99
C ALA A 45 10.65 5.05 -2.18
N LEU A 46 10.30 5.78 -1.11
CA LEU A 46 11.28 6.39 -0.22
C LEU A 46 12.04 5.34 0.59
N TRP A 47 11.37 4.26 1.01
CA TRP A 47 12.01 3.13 1.67
C TRP A 47 12.96 2.39 0.73
N GLU A 48 12.55 2.15 -0.52
CA GLU A 48 13.44 1.58 -1.55
C GLU A 48 14.70 2.42 -1.73
N SER A 49 14.53 3.74 -1.88
CA SER A 49 15.64 4.67 -2.07
C SER A 49 16.58 4.68 -0.87
N GLY A 50 16.04 4.78 0.35
CA GLY A 50 16.85 4.80 1.58
C GLY A 50 17.62 3.51 1.82
N LEU A 51 17.01 2.35 1.56
CA LEU A 51 17.69 1.06 1.67
C LEU A 51 18.75 0.85 0.58
N THR A 52 18.49 1.34 -0.63
CA THR A 52 19.46 1.32 -1.73
C THR A 52 20.68 2.18 -1.40
N GLU A 53 20.47 3.38 -0.87
CA GLU A 53 21.54 4.26 -0.42
C GLU A 53 22.33 3.64 0.74
N LEU A 54 21.64 3.05 1.73
CA LEU A 54 22.30 2.37 2.84
C LEU A 54 23.18 1.22 2.34
N ARG A 55 22.68 0.43 1.37
CA ARG A 55 23.43 -0.66 0.75
C ARG A 55 24.69 -0.18 0.03
N GLN A 56 24.62 0.94 -0.68
CA GLN A 56 25.78 1.52 -1.38
C GLN A 56 26.90 1.92 -0.42
N ARG A 57 26.55 2.32 0.81
CA ARG A 57 27.51 2.68 1.87
C ARG A 57 28.14 1.47 2.56
N GLN A 58 27.62 0.26 2.32
CA GLN A 58 28.13 -1.01 2.87
C GLN A 58 28.37 -1.01 4.39
N PRO A 59 27.44 -0.53 5.23
CA PRO A 59 27.58 -0.61 6.68
C PRO A 59 27.39 -2.05 7.19
N ASP A 60 27.72 -2.28 8.45
CA ASP A 60 27.36 -3.51 9.16
C ASP A 60 25.85 -3.53 9.43
N TRP A 61 25.12 -4.34 8.68
CA TRP A 61 23.67 -4.47 8.83
C TRP A 61 23.32 -5.18 10.15
N PRO A 62 22.22 -4.80 10.81
CA PRO A 62 21.74 -5.55 11.97
C PRO A 62 21.41 -7.00 11.57
N ALA A 63 21.62 -7.94 12.49
CA ALA A 63 21.25 -9.34 12.27
C ALA A 63 19.73 -9.46 12.13
N VAL A 64 19.26 -10.11 11.06
CA VAL A 64 17.82 -10.31 10.83
C VAL A 64 17.29 -11.33 11.83
N THR A 65 16.47 -10.87 12.78
CA THR A 65 15.73 -11.71 13.71
C THR A 65 14.26 -11.77 13.31
N LEU A 66 13.78 -12.96 12.92
CA LEU A 66 12.37 -13.16 12.54
C LEU A 66 11.43 -13.27 13.75
N ASP A 67 11.97 -13.58 14.94
CA ASP A 67 11.20 -13.67 16.18
C ASP A 67 10.78 -12.29 16.70
N ASP A 68 11.57 -11.26 16.42
CA ASP A 68 11.26 -9.87 16.71
C ASP A 68 11.62 -8.96 15.51
N PRO A 69 10.74 -8.86 14.51
CA PRO A 69 10.96 -8.00 13.35
C PRO A 69 10.90 -6.52 13.71
N ALA A 70 10.28 -6.15 14.84
CA ALA A 70 10.21 -4.76 15.28
C ALA A 70 11.56 -4.28 15.84
N ALA A 71 12.22 -5.09 16.67
CA ALA A 71 13.57 -4.80 17.16
C ALA A 71 14.58 -4.69 16.01
N TYR A 72 14.52 -5.62 15.05
CA TYR A 72 15.35 -5.55 13.85
C TYR A 72 15.14 -4.25 13.07
N MET A 73 13.88 -3.87 12.81
CA MET A 73 13.58 -2.65 12.05
C MET A 73 13.95 -1.38 12.83
N ALA A 74 13.83 -1.38 14.15
CA ALA A 74 14.31 -0.27 14.99
C ALA A 74 15.83 -0.09 14.85
N ALA A 75 16.60 -1.18 14.96
CA ALA A 75 18.05 -1.15 14.76
C ALA A 75 18.44 -0.71 13.34
N LEU A 76 17.70 -1.14 12.32
CA LEU A 76 17.91 -0.71 10.94
C LEU A 76 17.65 0.79 10.75
N VAL A 77 16.57 1.31 11.36
CA VAL A 77 16.24 2.74 11.34
C VAL A 77 17.31 3.57 12.02
N ASP A 78 17.82 3.12 13.16
CA ASP A 78 18.89 3.81 13.87
C ASP A 78 20.21 3.78 13.08
N LEU A 79 20.51 2.66 12.42
CA LEU A 79 21.63 2.58 11.48
C LEU A 79 21.48 3.58 10.33
N MET A 80 20.30 3.64 9.68
CA MET A 80 20.03 4.60 8.60
C MET A 80 20.23 6.04 9.08
N ARG A 81 19.70 6.39 10.25
CA ARG A 81 19.89 7.72 10.86
C ARG A 81 21.35 8.01 11.19
N GLY A 82 22.08 7.04 11.73
CA GLY A 82 23.51 7.15 12.01
C GLY A 82 24.35 7.38 10.74
N GLN A 83 23.88 6.85 9.61
CA GLN A 83 24.45 7.12 8.28
C GLN A 83 23.93 8.44 7.66
N GLY A 84 23.09 9.22 8.34
CA GLY A 84 22.51 10.45 7.78
C GLY A 84 21.50 10.22 6.65
N ILE A 85 20.98 8.99 6.50
CA ILE A 85 19.94 8.66 5.54
C ILE A 85 18.59 9.03 6.15
N VAL A 86 17.78 9.78 5.39
CA VAL A 86 16.45 10.18 5.83
C VAL A 86 15.52 8.98 5.81
N VAL A 87 15.10 8.55 7.01
CA VAL A 87 14.14 7.46 7.15
C VAL A 87 12.74 7.96 6.78
N PRO A 88 12.02 7.26 5.87
CA PRO A 88 10.67 7.64 5.49
C PRO A 88 9.74 7.65 6.69
N ARG A 89 8.85 8.65 6.75
CA ARG A 89 7.83 8.70 7.81
C ARG A 89 6.67 7.81 7.42
N GLY A 90 6.36 6.84 8.28
CA GLY A 90 5.05 6.19 8.27
C GLY A 90 3.96 7.15 8.76
N ASN A 91 2.70 6.68 8.73
CA ASN A 91 1.57 7.37 9.36
C ASN A 91 1.23 6.77 10.74
N THR A 92 2.23 6.17 11.38
CA THR A 92 2.21 5.64 12.75
C THR A 92 3.48 6.08 13.47
N ASP A 93 3.58 5.79 14.77
CA ASP A 93 4.77 6.14 15.57
C ASP A 93 6.03 5.37 15.11
N SER A 94 5.83 4.22 14.45
CA SER A 94 6.91 3.41 13.88
C SER A 94 7.04 3.67 12.38
N PRO A 95 8.22 4.10 11.88
CA PRO A 95 8.38 4.46 10.46
C PRO A 95 8.28 3.27 9.50
N TYR A 96 8.43 2.04 10.01
CA TYR A 96 8.29 0.80 9.26
C TYR A 96 6.88 0.17 9.34
N ILE A 97 5.94 0.85 10.01
CA ILE A 97 4.53 0.46 10.05
C ILE A 97 3.69 1.50 9.31
N TYR A 98 2.91 1.04 8.34
CA TYR A 98 1.97 1.87 7.59
C TYR A 98 0.53 1.44 7.84
N ARG A 99 -0.28 2.35 8.37
CA ARG A 99 -1.72 2.14 8.60
C ARG A 99 -2.51 2.47 7.34
N LEU A 100 -2.93 1.43 6.63
CA LEU A 100 -3.81 1.57 5.48
C LEU A 100 -5.27 1.75 5.95
N SER A 101 -5.83 2.94 5.71
CA SER A 101 -7.24 3.23 5.97
C SER A 101 -8.04 3.28 4.67
N ARG A 102 -9.12 2.50 4.59
CA ARG A 102 -10.01 2.41 3.42
C ARG A 102 -11.44 2.70 3.84
N PHE A 103 -12.16 3.47 3.01
CA PHE A 103 -13.56 3.79 3.26
C PHE A 103 -14.41 2.51 3.42
N GLY A 104 -15.11 2.42 4.56
CA GLY A 104 -15.94 1.27 4.91
C GLY A 104 -15.18 -0.01 5.29
N LYS A 105 -13.88 0.07 5.59
CA LYS A 105 -13.09 -1.06 6.10
C LYS A 105 -12.31 -0.65 7.34
N ALA A 106 -12.13 -1.58 8.27
CA ALA A 106 -11.24 -1.37 9.41
C ALA A 106 -9.81 -1.03 8.94
N PRO A 107 -9.13 -0.05 9.57
CA PRO A 107 -7.73 0.22 9.28
C PRO A 107 -6.87 -1.02 9.51
N ARG A 108 -5.83 -1.20 8.70
CA ARG A 108 -4.87 -2.30 8.85
C ARG A 108 -3.45 -1.77 8.89
N ASN A 109 -2.65 -2.32 9.78
CA ASN A 109 -1.23 -2.02 9.85
C ASN A 109 -0.47 -2.98 8.93
N LEU A 110 0.30 -2.41 8.02
CA LEU A 110 1.26 -3.09 7.17
C LEU A 110 2.63 -2.98 7.83
N LEU A 111 3.34 -4.09 7.93
CA LEU A 111 4.73 -4.10 8.40
C LEU A 111 5.65 -4.13 7.19
N LEU A 112 6.61 -3.20 7.14
CA LEU A 112 7.72 -3.22 6.20
C LEU A 112 8.95 -3.82 6.88
N LEU A 113 9.61 -4.74 6.19
CA LEU A 113 10.88 -5.35 6.59
C LEU A 113 11.89 -5.15 5.46
N GLY A 114 12.83 -4.24 5.65
CA GLY A 114 13.93 -4.02 4.72
C GLY A 114 15.09 -4.95 5.01
N THR A 115 15.68 -5.59 4.02
CA THR A 115 16.88 -6.42 4.16
C THR A 115 17.95 -6.00 3.15
N THR A 116 19.12 -6.61 3.19
CA THR A 116 20.22 -6.32 2.24
C THR A 116 19.84 -6.56 0.77
N ARG A 117 18.88 -7.45 0.49
CA ARG A 117 18.54 -7.90 -0.87
C ARG A 117 17.12 -7.53 -1.33
N GLN A 118 16.25 -7.19 -0.40
CA GLN A 118 14.83 -7.06 -0.67
C GLN A 118 14.08 -6.37 0.46
N MET A 119 12.93 -5.80 0.14
CA MET A 119 11.91 -5.40 1.08
C MET A 119 10.82 -6.45 1.13
N ARG A 120 10.25 -6.65 2.29
CA ARG A 120 9.06 -7.47 2.50
C ARG A 120 7.96 -6.62 3.12
N LEU A 121 6.74 -6.80 2.63
CA LEU A 121 5.55 -6.18 3.20
C LEU A 121 4.60 -7.26 3.68
N PHE A 122 4.12 -7.12 4.91
CA PHE A 122 3.18 -8.06 5.50
C PHE A 122 1.79 -7.45 5.61
N ASN A 123 0.78 -8.32 5.63
CA ASN A 123 -0.63 -7.99 5.83
C ASN A 123 -1.22 -7.09 4.73
N VAL A 124 -0.71 -7.17 3.51
CA VAL A 124 -1.16 -6.30 2.40
C VAL A 124 -2.49 -6.83 1.85
N PRO A 125 -3.56 -6.01 1.79
CA PRO A 125 -4.81 -6.45 1.18
C PRO A 125 -4.62 -6.78 -0.30
N GLU A 126 -5.27 -7.84 -0.79
CA GLU A 126 -5.15 -8.32 -2.17
C GLU A 126 -5.34 -7.19 -3.21
N GLN A 127 -6.35 -6.35 -3.03
CA GLN A 127 -6.61 -5.23 -3.94
C GLN A 127 -5.46 -4.20 -3.95
N THR A 128 -4.80 -3.97 -2.81
CA THR A 128 -3.59 -3.12 -2.76
C THR A 128 -2.45 -3.80 -3.50
N MET A 129 -2.23 -5.09 -3.22
CA MET A 129 -1.18 -5.89 -3.86
C MET A 129 -1.30 -5.84 -5.39
N ARG A 130 -2.46 -6.20 -5.96
CA ARG A 130 -2.68 -6.22 -7.43
C ARG A 130 -2.48 -4.85 -8.09
N ARG A 131 -2.77 -3.77 -7.35
CA ARG A 131 -2.63 -2.40 -7.86
C ARG A 131 -1.16 -1.97 -7.85
N LEU A 132 -0.45 -2.23 -6.76
CA LEU A 132 0.97 -1.93 -6.65
C LEU A 132 1.78 -2.74 -7.65
N ASP A 133 1.46 -4.01 -7.80
CA ASP A 133 2.05 -4.90 -8.81
C ASP A 133 1.93 -4.29 -10.22
N ARG A 134 0.72 -3.86 -10.61
CA ARG A 134 0.50 -3.17 -11.88
C ARG A 134 1.28 -1.85 -12.00
N ILE A 135 1.43 -1.09 -10.91
CA ILE A 135 2.17 0.18 -10.91
C ILE A 135 3.68 -0.08 -11.08
N ILE A 136 4.20 -1.14 -10.47
CA ILE A 136 5.64 -1.44 -10.40
C ILE A 136 6.10 -2.24 -11.61
N ASP A 137 5.40 -3.33 -11.93
CA ASP A 137 5.79 -4.32 -12.95
C ASP A 137 4.98 -4.16 -14.26
N GLY A 138 4.04 -3.21 -14.32
CA GLY A 138 3.22 -2.91 -15.51
C GLY A 138 2.09 -3.92 -15.77
N GLN A 139 2.09 -5.05 -15.08
CA GLN A 139 1.07 -6.10 -15.14
C GLN A 139 0.71 -6.57 -13.73
N ALA A 140 -0.47 -7.19 -13.58
CA ALA A 140 -0.90 -7.76 -12.30
C ALA A 140 -0.68 -9.28 -12.33
N ASP A 141 0.55 -9.72 -12.10
CA ASP A 141 0.99 -11.12 -12.04
C ASP A 141 1.83 -11.35 -10.76
N PRO A 142 1.23 -11.87 -9.68
CA PRO A 142 1.88 -11.97 -8.36
C PRO A 142 3.08 -12.93 -8.33
N ASP A 143 3.27 -13.75 -9.36
CA ASP A 143 4.33 -14.76 -9.45
C ASP A 143 5.54 -14.28 -10.26
N LYS A 144 5.46 -13.11 -10.90
CA LYS A 144 6.51 -12.60 -11.80
C LYS A 144 6.91 -11.17 -11.44
N GLY A 145 8.08 -10.76 -11.93
CA GLY A 145 8.56 -9.39 -11.80
C GLY A 145 9.38 -9.11 -10.53
N ARG A 146 9.51 -7.81 -10.21
CA ARG A 146 10.24 -7.35 -9.02
C ARG A 146 9.35 -7.43 -7.78
N TRP A 147 8.03 -7.45 -7.97
CA TRP A 147 7.02 -7.44 -6.93
C TRP A 147 6.27 -8.78 -6.90
N THR A 148 6.79 -9.72 -6.10
CA THR A 148 6.16 -11.05 -5.95
C THR A 148 5.30 -11.10 -4.69
N ALA A 149 4.20 -11.85 -4.69
CA ALA A 149 3.30 -11.94 -3.56
C ALA A 149 2.87 -13.38 -3.26
N ALA A 150 2.78 -13.71 -1.98
CA ALA A 150 2.24 -14.98 -1.48
C ALA A 150 1.05 -14.73 -0.54
N PRO A 151 0.01 -15.58 -0.54
CA PRO A 151 -1.07 -15.45 0.42
C PRO A 151 -0.56 -15.63 1.85
N SER A 152 -1.08 -14.84 2.77
CA SER A 152 -0.83 -14.99 4.20
C SER A 152 -1.66 -16.16 4.77
N ALA A 153 -1.28 -16.63 5.96
CA ALA A 153 -1.98 -17.72 6.65
C ALA A 153 -3.46 -17.40 6.97
N ASP A 154 -3.81 -16.11 7.04
CA ASP A 154 -5.18 -15.65 7.26
C ASP A 154 -6.09 -15.78 6.01
N GLY A 155 -5.51 -16.06 4.84
CA GLY A 155 -6.21 -16.14 3.55
C GLY A 155 -6.82 -14.81 3.06
N MET A 156 -6.67 -13.71 3.82
CA MET A 156 -7.28 -12.41 3.52
C MET A 156 -6.24 -11.37 3.09
N THR A 157 -4.98 -11.59 3.42
CA THR A 157 -3.87 -10.70 3.13
C THR A 157 -2.76 -11.42 2.37
N TRP A 158 -1.83 -10.62 1.86
CA TRP A 158 -0.70 -11.07 1.07
C TRP A 158 0.59 -10.56 1.69
N ASN A 159 1.60 -11.43 1.66
CA ASN A 159 2.97 -11.11 2.00
C ASN A 159 3.72 -10.87 0.70
N ILE A 160 4.31 -9.70 0.59
CA ILE A 160 4.93 -9.23 -0.65
C ILE A 160 6.43 -9.25 -0.46
N GLN A 161 7.15 -9.65 -1.50
CA GLN A 161 8.59 -9.56 -1.61
C GLN A 161 8.93 -8.68 -2.80
N TRP A 162 9.65 -7.59 -2.53
CA TRP A 162 10.12 -6.63 -3.50
C TRP A 162 11.64 -6.67 -3.62
N ARG A 163 12.13 -7.09 -4.79
CA ARG A 163 13.57 -7.23 -5.11
C ARG A 163 14.13 -5.97 -5.79
N TYR A 164 15.32 -5.54 -5.39
CA TYR A 164 16.05 -4.37 -5.90
C TYR A 164 17.57 -4.57 -5.87
#